data_AF-A0A2V7ZMD1-F1
#
_entry.id   AF-A0A2V7ZMD1-F1
#
_cell.length_a   1.000
_cell.length_b   1.000
_cell.length_c   1.000
_cell.angle_alpha   90.00
_cell.angle_beta   90.00
_cell.angle_gamma   90.00
#
_symmetry.space_group_name_H-M   'P 1'
#
loop_
_entity.id
_entity.type
_entity.pdbx_description
1 polymer ?
#
loop_
_entity_poly.entity_id
_entity_poly.type
_entity_poly.pdbx_seq_one_letter_code
_entity_poly.pdbx_strand_id
1 'polypeptide(L)'
;MTRPIRPLIAVIVLAVARLTVHAADTHQYVPDRFYNTYSAAHPPALHVKAGDRVVTKTIDAGGVDWNGKSVAQGPNPETGPFYIDGAEPGDMLV
;
A
#
# COMPACT_ATOMS: atom_id res chain seq x y z
N MET A 1 5.03 -56.41 10.42
CA MET A 1 5.66 -55.19 10.99
C MET A 1 5.87 -54.17 9.87
N THR A 2 4.87 -53.33 9.60
CA THR A 2 4.89 -52.32 8.53
C THR A 2 5.19 -50.95 9.15
N ARG A 3 6.37 -50.39 8.85
CA ARG A 3 6.78 -49.04 9.28
C ARG A 3 5.94 -47.97 8.54
N PRO A 4 5.39 -46.94 9.20
CA PRO A 4 4.54 -45.97 8.55
C PRO A 4 5.38 -44.91 7.81
N ILE A 5 5.31 -44.90 6.48
CA ILE A 5 5.93 -43.90 5.57
C ILE A 5 5.11 -42.57 5.56
N ARG A 6 4.26 -42.33 6.57
CA ARG A 6 3.22 -41.29 6.53
C ARG A 6 3.55 -39.89 7.11
N PRO A 7 4.68 -39.57 7.78
CA PRO A 7 4.87 -38.20 8.28
C PRO A 7 5.50 -37.25 7.26
N LEU A 8 6.14 -37.76 6.20
CA LEU A 8 6.96 -36.91 5.31
C LEU A 8 6.14 -36.17 4.24
N ILE A 9 5.01 -36.72 3.80
CA ILE A 9 4.17 -36.10 2.75
C ILE A 9 3.40 -34.88 3.30
N ALA A 10 3.01 -34.89 4.57
CA ALA A 10 2.26 -33.78 5.18
C ALA A 10 3.09 -32.49 5.35
N VAL A 11 4.41 -32.61 5.52
CA VAL A 11 5.32 -31.46 5.68
C VAL A 11 5.55 -30.74 4.34
N ILE A 12 5.53 -31.46 3.22
CA ILE A 12 5.76 -30.89 1.89
C ILE A 12 4.52 -30.11 1.40
N VAL A 13 3.30 -30.55 1.71
CA VAL A 13 2.06 -29.86 1.31
C VAL A 13 1.91 -28.49 1.99
N LEU A 14 2.42 -28.32 3.21
CA LEU A 14 2.39 -27.04 3.93
C LEU A 14 3.43 -26.02 3.42
N ALA A 15 4.50 -26.49 2.77
CA ALA A 15 5.57 -25.64 2.26
C ALA A 15 5.26 -25.00 0.88
N VAL A 16 4.39 -25.63 0.08
CA VAL A 16 4.09 -25.18 -1.29
C VAL A 16 2.97 -24.12 -1.35
N ALA A 17 2.16 -23.99 -0.30
CA ALA A 17 0.97 -23.11 -0.30
C ALA A 17 1.25 -21.61 -0.13
N ARG A 18 2.51 -21.16 -0.01
CA ARG A 18 2.85 -19.76 0.29
C ARG A 18 3.55 -18.99 -0.84
N LEU A 19 3.64 -19.54 -2.04
CA LEU A 19 4.17 -18.83 -3.20
C LEU A 19 3.06 -18.45 -4.17
N THR A 20 2.04 -17.74 -3.69
CA THR A 20 1.24 -16.92 -4.60
C THR A 20 2.08 -15.68 -4.90
N VAL A 21 2.74 -15.66 -6.06
CA VAL A 21 3.24 -14.41 -6.63
C VAL A 21 2.01 -13.53 -6.80
N HIS A 22 1.88 -12.49 -5.97
CA HIS A 22 0.88 -11.47 -6.21
C HIS A 22 1.30 -10.75 -7.49
N ALA A 23 0.46 -10.81 -8.53
CA ALA A 23 0.66 -9.93 -9.67
C ALA A 23 0.49 -8.50 -9.15
N ALA A 24 1.50 -7.66 -9.34
CA ALA A 24 1.46 -6.27 -8.92
C ALA A 24 0.27 -5.55 -9.56
N ASP A 25 -0.63 -5.01 -8.73
CA ASP A 25 -1.77 -4.26 -9.22
C ASP A 25 -1.35 -2.81 -9.51
N THR A 26 -2.01 -2.19 -10.50
CA THR A 26 -1.87 -0.74 -10.77
C THR A 26 -3.13 -0.02 -10.35
N HIS A 27 -3.01 0.83 -9.33
CA HIS A 27 -4.05 1.68 -8.79
C HIS A 27 -4.03 3.04 -9.48
N GLN A 28 -5.15 3.42 -10.09
CA GLN A 28 -5.37 4.78 -10.59
C GLN A 28 -6.11 5.56 -9.50
N TYR A 29 -5.44 6.51 -8.86
CA TYR A 29 -5.99 7.28 -7.75
C TYR A 29 -6.04 8.76 -8.08
N VAL A 30 -7.18 9.39 -7.86
CA VAL A 30 -7.36 10.84 -7.96
C VAL A 30 -7.71 11.35 -6.56
N PRO A 31 -6.86 12.19 -5.94
CA PRO A 31 -7.12 12.65 -4.58
C PRO A 31 -8.36 13.55 -4.51
N ASP A 32 -9.19 13.33 -3.49
CA ASP A 32 -10.33 14.19 -3.13
C ASP A 32 -10.09 14.95 -1.82
N ARG A 33 -8.99 14.66 -1.13
CA ARG A 33 -8.58 15.25 0.14
C ARG A 33 -7.07 15.37 0.23
N PHE A 34 -6.63 16.40 0.92
CA PHE A 34 -5.23 16.69 1.19
C PHE A 34 -5.02 17.07 2.66
N TYR A 35 -3.82 16.81 3.18
CA TYR A 35 -3.47 17.07 4.58
C TYR A 35 -2.18 17.88 4.70
N ASN A 36 -2.15 18.90 5.55
CA ASN A 36 -0.92 19.66 5.85
C ASN A 36 -0.13 19.07 7.04
N THR A 37 -0.53 17.91 7.56
CA THR A 37 0.11 17.25 8.69
C THR A 37 0.37 15.78 8.38
N TYR A 38 1.43 15.23 8.98
CA TYR A 38 1.70 13.80 8.98
C TYR A 38 1.16 13.20 10.28
N SER A 39 0.07 12.42 10.19
CA SER A 39 -0.63 11.89 11.37
C SER A 39 -1.26 10.54 11.09
N ALA A 40 -1.14 9.60 12.05
CA ALA A 40 -1.83 8.32 12.03
C ALA A 40 -3.35 8.45 12.21
N ALA A 41 -3.86 9.63 12.56
CA ALA A 41 -5.30 9.90 12.64
C ALA A 41 -5.96 10.12 11.27
N HIS A 42 -5.17 10.31 10.20
CA HIS A 42 -5.72 10.44 8.85
C HIS A 42 -6.14 9.07 8.30
N PRO A 43 -7.37 8.91 7.79
CA PRO A 43 -7.78 7.67 7.16
C PRO A 43 -6.91 7.39 5.93
N PRO A 44 -6.54 6.12 5.68
CA PRO A 44 -5.90 5.74 4.43
C PRO A 44 -6.72 6.15 3.22
N ALA A 45 -6.08 6.80 2.26
CA ALA A 45 -6.64 7.07 0.94
C ALA A 45 -6.76 5.79 0.12
N LEU A 46 -5.83 4.86 0.31
CA LEU A 46 -5.78 3.56 -0.36
C LEU A 46 -5.01 2.55 0.50
N HIS A 47 -5.42 1.29 0.41
CA HIS A 47 -4.62 0.14 0.86
C HIS A 47 -3.89 -0.44 -0.34
N VAL A 48 -2.58 -0.60 -0.24
CA VAL A 48 -1.71 -1.10 -1.31
C VAL A 48 -0.83 -2.21 -0.79
N LYS A 49 -0.51 -3.18 -1.64
CA LYS A 49 0.41 -4.27 -1.27
C LYS A 49 1.81 -3.94 -1.77
N ALA A 50 2.80 -4.56 -1.13
CA ALA A 50 4.18 -4.49 -1.61
C ALA A 50 4.26 -4.97 -3.08
N GLY A 51 4.86 -4.14 -3.93
CA GLY A 51 4.97 -4.38 -5.37
C GLY A 51 3.90 -3.69 -6.23
N ASP A 52 2.80 -3.23 -5.64
CA ASP A 52 1.77 -2.48 -6.37
C ASP A 52 2.29 -1.12 -6.87
N ARG A 53 1.65 -0.59 -7.91
CA ARG A 53 1.89 0.77 -8.43
C ARG A 53 0.70 1.66 -8.13
N VAL A 54 0.95 2.84 -7.56
CA VAL A 54 -0.03 3.93 -7.48
C VAL A 54 0.31 4.98 -8.52
N VAL A 55 -0.60 5.20 -9.46
CA VAL A 55 -0.56 6.33 -10.40
C VAL A 55 -1.52 7.38 -9.85
N THR A 56 -0.97 8.49 -9.35
CA THR A 56 -1.75 9.57 -8.74
C THR A 56 -1.42 10.92 -9.36
N LYS A 57 -2.25 11.89 -9.03
CA LYS A 57 -1.98 13.32 -9.26
C LYS A 57 -1.57 13.97 -7.94
N THR A 58 -0.78 15.03 -8.03
CA THR A 58 -0.39 15.89 -6.91
C THR A 58 -0.91 17.29 -7.15
N ILE A 59 -0.89 18.10 -6.09
CA ILE A 59 -1.15 19.54 -6.15
C ILE A 59 0.15 20.28 -5.84
N ASP A 60 0.24 21.55 -6.22
CA ASP A 60 1.42 22.36 -5.93
C ASP A 60 1.49 22.78 -4.44
N ALA A 61 2.61 23.40 -4.05
CA ALA A 61 2.83 23.86 -2.68
C ALA A 61 1.79 24.89 -2.19
N GLY A 62 1.13 25.60 -3.12
CA GLY A 62 0.06 26.55 -2.84
C GLY A 62 -1.31 25.89 -2.69
N GLY A 63 -1.44 24.59 -2.97
CA GLY A 63 -2.68 23.85 -2.92
C GLY A 63 -3.52 23.95 -4.19
N VAL A 64 -2.87 24.22 -5.34
CA VAL A 64 -3.52 24.32 -6.64
C VAL A 64 -3.42 23.00 -7.41
N ASP A 65 -4.55 22.56 -7.96
CA ASP A 65 -4.65 21.31 -8.72
C ASP A 65 -4.19 21.44 -10.18
N TRP A 66 -4.20 20.30 -10.87
CA TRP A 66 -3.83 20.17 -12.28
C TRP A 66 -4.72 20.93 -13.27
N ASN A 67 -5.83 21.53 -12.83
CA ASN A 67 -6.68 22.41 -13.62
C ASN A 67 -6.53 23.89 -13.21
N GLY A 68 -5.60 24.22 -12.30
CA GLY A 68 -5.41 25.57 -11.78
C GLY A 68 -6.41 25.96 -10.68
N LYS A 69 -7.11 25.01 -10.06
CA LYS A 69 -8.09 25.28 -9.00
C LYS A 69 -7.44 25.15 -7.62
N SER A 70 -7.67 26.12 -6.74
CA SER A 70 -7.34 25.98 -5.31
C SER A 70 -8.23 24.93 -4.65
N VAL A 71 -7.61 23.86 -4.15
CA VAL A 71 -8.30 22.72 -3.53
C VAL A 71 -7.83 22.41 -2.10
N ALA A 72 -6.71 23.00 -1.68
CA ALA A 72 -6.19 22.88 -0.33
C ALA A 72 -5.49 24.18 0.10
N GLN A 73 -5.21 24.30 1.39
CA GLN A 73 -4.44 25.42 1.94
C GLN A 73 -2.94 25.06 1.90
N GLY A 74 -2.09 26.01 1.48
CA GLY A 74 -0.63 25.87 1.59
C GLY A 74 -0.10 26.13 3.00
N PRO A 75 1.16 25.75 3.31
CA PRO A 75 2.13 25.15 2.38
C PRO A 75 2.02 23.62 2.32
N ASN A 76 2.41 23.06 1.18
CA ASN A 76 2.65 21.63 0.94
C ASN A 76 1.56 20.68 1.48
N PRO A 77 0.30 20.85 1.05
CA PRO A 77 -0.74 19.87 1.34
C PRO A 77 -0.45 18.54 0.62
N GLU A 78 -0.41 17.46 1.38
CA GLU A 78 0.04 16.14 0.92
C GLU A 78 -1.10 15.26 0.39
N THR A 79 -0.77 14.42 -0.59
CA THR A 79 -1.62 13.35 -1.10
C THR A 79 -1.42 12.07 -0.28
N GLY A 80 -2.52 11.44 0.14
CA GLY A 80 -2.49 10.20 0.93
C GLY A 80 -3.18 10.36 2.29
N PRO A 81 -2.79 9.59 3.32
CA PRO A 81 -1.73 8.57 3.32
C PRO A 81 -2.10 7.30 2.54
N PHE A 82 -1.12 6.62 1.96
CA PHE A 82 -1.29 5.26 1.42
C PHE A 82 -0.84 4.25 2.46
N TYR A 83 -1.71 3.28 2.77
CA TYR A 83 -1.44 2.24 3.75
C TYR A 83 -0.84 1.03 3.05
N ILE A 84 0.34 0.59 3.50
CA ILE A 84 0.99 -0.61 2.95
C ILE A 84 0.53 -1.82 3.76
N ASP A 85 -0.21 -2.72 3.13
CA ASP A 85 -0.74 -3.92 3.77
C ASP A 85 0.39 -4.82 4.30
N GLY A 86 0.34 -5.09 5.60
CA GLY A 86 1.32 -5.95 6.28
C GLY A 86 2.62 -5.27 6.70
N ALA A 87 2.78 -3.96 6.47
CA ALA A 87 3.94 -3.23 7.00
C ALA A 87 3.83 -3.03 8.51
N GLU A 88 4.91 -3.30 9.24
CA GLU A 88 5.00 -3.21 10.70
C GLU A 88 6.13 -2.27 11.16
N PRO A 89 6.09 -1.76 12.41
CA PRO A 89 7.19 -0.97 12.95
C PRO A 89 8.53 -1.72 12.91
N GLY A 90 9.53 -1.12 12.28
CA GLY A 90 10.85 -1.71 12.07
C GLY A 90 11.11 -2.16 10.63
N ASP A 91 10.05 -2.26 9.81
CA ASP A 91 10.18 -2.51 8.37
C ASP A 91 10.74 -1.30 7.63
N MET A 92 11.27 -1.55 6.43
CA MET A 92 11.67 -0.54 5.45
C MET A 92 10.69 -0.57 4.28
N LEU A 93 10.15 0.60 3.93
CA LEU A 93 9.42 0.80 2.68
C LEU A 93 10.39 1.18 1.55
N VAL A 94 10.18 0.65 0.35
CA VAL A 94 11.00 0.87 -0.86
C VAL A 94 10.18 1.40 -2.03
#